data_AF-A0A8D0HW00-F1
#
_entry.id   AF-A0A8D0HW00-F1
#
_cell.length_a   1.000
_cell.length_b   1.000
_cell.length_c   1.000
_cell.angle_alpha   90.00
_cell.angle_beta   90.00
_cell.angle_gamma   90.00
#
_symmetry.space_group_name_H-M   'P 1'
#
loop_
_entity.id
_entity.type
_entity.pdbx_description
1 polymer ?
#
loop_
_entity_poly.entity_id
_entity_poly.type
_entity_poly.pdbx_seq_one_letter_code
_entity_poly.pdbx_strand_id
1 'polypeptide(L)'
;RGGELGIGGGGQQLQEGSAGISEGLPATFTAWCNSHLRKAGTQIENIEDDFRNGLKLMLLLEVISGERLPKPDKGKMRFHKIANVNKALDFIASKGVKLVSIGAEEIVDGNLKMTLGMIWTIILRFAIQDISVEETSAKEGLLLWCQRKTAPYRNVNVQNFHISWKDGLALCALIHRHRPDLIDYAKLKKDDPIGNLNTAFEVAEKYLDIPKMLDAEDIVNTPKPDEKAIMTYVSCFYHAFAGAEQAETAANRICKVLAVNQENEKLMQEYEKLASELLEWIRRTIPWLENRAPEKTMTAMQRKLEDFRDYRRVHKPPRVQEKCQLEINFNTLQTKLRLSNRPAFMPSEGKMVSVSWGHLCTSPGPEVPCPPGCPLPPTTELIQTSAPQGRGSPGSLALALSVPQRPLGAKG
;
A
#
# COMPACT_ATOMS: atom_id res chain seq x y z
N ARG A 1 -19.11 44.06 20.17
CA ARG A 1 -17.88 43.65 19.44
C ARG A 1 -17.74 42.14 19.61
N GLY A 2 -17.76 41.39 18.50
CA GLY A 2 -17.56 39.94 18.42
C GLY A 2 -18.82 39.15 18.77
N GLY A 3 -19.49 38.42 17.88
CA GLY A 3 -19.10 37.90 16.57
C GLY A 3 -19.31 36.39 16.56
N GLU A 4 -20.57 35.93 16.58
CA GLU A 4 -20.92 34.52 16.35
C GLU A 4 -20.83 34.23 14.85
N LEU A 5 -19.83 33.42 14.47
CA LEU A 5 -19.70 32.85 13.14
C LEU A 5 -20.68 31.68 13.03
N GLY A 6 -21.85 31.96 12.49
CA GLY A 6 -22.79 30.94 12.03
C GLY A 6 -22.19 30.15 10.87
N ILE A 7 -22.05 28.84 11.07
CA ILE A 7 -21.75 27.86 10.02
C ILE A 7 -23.02 27.72 9.17
N GLY A 8 -23.12 28.55 8.13
CA GLY A 8 -24.14 28.46 7.09
C GLY A 8 -23.49 27.97 5.80
N GLY A 9 -23.57 26.67 5.54
CA GLY A 9 -23.06 26.08 4.31
C GLY A 9 -23.53 24.63 4.16
N GLY A 10 -24.62 24.43 3.44
CA GLY A 10 -25.15 23.08 3.20
C GLY A 10 -26.63 23.08 2.85
N GLY A 11 -27.01 23.74 1.75
CA GLY A 11 -28.41 23.85 1.38
C GLY A 11 -28.67 24.46 0.01
N GLN A 12 -27.95 24.01 -1.02
CA GLN A 12 -28.36 24.24 -2.41
C GLN A 12 -28.17 22.95 -3.19
N GLN A 13 -29.20 22.11 -3.19
CA GLN A 13 -29.34 21.06 -4.18
C GLN A 13 -30.83 20.91 -4.51
N LEU A 14 -31.10 20.99 -5.81
CA LEU A 14 -32.36 20.68 -6.50
C LEU A 14 -33.44 21.78 -6.49
N GLN A 15 -33.09 22.94 -7.02
CA GLN A 15 -34.04 23.77 -7.76
C GLN A 15 -33.36 24.26 -9.05
N GLU A 16 -33.30 23.39 -10.06
CA GLU A 16 -33.16 23.82 -11.45
C GLU A 16 -34.48 23.53 -12.16
N GLY A 17 -35.00 24.58 -12.80
CA GLY A 17 -36.31 24.64 -13.43
C GLY A 17 -36.46 23.69 -14.62
N SER A 18 -37.65 23.74 -15.22
CA SER A 18 -38.13 22.88 -16.30
C SER A 18 -37.24 22.86 -17.56
N ALA A 19 -36.13 22.12 -17.52
CA ALA A 19 -35.40 21.67 -18.68
C ALA A 19 -35.92 20.28 -19.07
N GLY A 20 -36.17 20.06 -20.37
CA GLY A 20 -36.44 18.73 -20.91
C GLY A 20 -35.29 17.77 -20.59
N ILE A 21 -35.58 16.47 -20.57
CA ILE A 21 -34.56 15.43 -20.42
C ILE A 21 -33.62 15.54 -21.62
N SER A 22 -32.31 15.62 -21.39
CA SER A 22 -31.30 15.60 -22.44
C SER A 22 -31.31 14.25 -23.16
N GLU A 23 -31.32 14.25 -24.49
CA GLU A 23 -31.55 13.05 -25.30
C GLU A 23 -30.53 11.92 -25.04
N GLY A 24 -29.27 12.25 -24.74
CA GLY A 24 -28.21 11.26 -24.48
C GLY A 24 -28.06 10.76 -23.03
N LEU A 25 -28.75 11.38 -22.06
CA LEU A 25 -28.61 11.02 -20.63
C LEU A 25 -29.14 9.61 -20.31
N PRO A 26 -30.30 9.17 -20.82
CA PRO A 26 -30.78 7.80 -20.61
C PRO A 26 -29.78 6.75 -21.10
N ALA A 27 -29.17 6.95 -22.27
CA ALA A 27 -28.18 6.02 -22.82
C ALA A 27 -26.93 5.94 -21.92
N THR A 28 -26.44 7.09 -21.46
CA THR A 28 -25.28 7.16 -20.55
C THR A 28 -25.54 6.40 -19.25
N PHE A 29 -26.69 6.63 -18.62
CA PHE A 29 -27.04 5.96 -17.36
C PHE A 29 -27.32 4.47 -17.55
N THR A 30 -27.86 4.08 -18.71
CA THR A 30 -28.05 2.66 -19.08
C THR A 30 -26.71 1.96 -19.18
N ALA A 31 -25.75 2.54 -19.90
CA ALA A 31 -24.41 2.00 -20.05
C ALA A 31 -23.65 1.94 -18.71
N TRP A 32 -23.80 2.96 -17.86
CA TRP A 32 -23.24 2.95 -16.51
C TRP A 32 -23.82 1.81 -15.66
N CYS A 33 -25.15 1.66 -15.61
CA CYS A 33 -25.80 0.55 -14.90
C CYS A 33 -25.29 -0.81 -15.42
N ASN A 34 -25.18 -0.98 -16.74
CA ASN A 34 -24.72 -2.23 -17.36
C ASN A 34 -23.25 -2.53 -17.08
N SER A 35 -22.40 -1.51 -16.91
CA SER A 35 -21.00 -1.69 -16.49
C SER A 35 -20.86 -2.40 -15.14
N HIS A 36 -21.88 -2.25 -14.27
CA HIS A 36 -21.96 -2.92 -12.97
C HIS A 36 -22.76 -4.22 -13.06
N LEU A 37 -23.94 -4.21 -13.68
CA LEU A 37 -24.83 -5.38 -13.78
C LEU A 37 -24.19 -6.55 -14.54
N ARG A 38 -23.30 -6.28 -15.51
CA ARG A 38 -22.56 -7.34 -16.22
C ARG A 38 -21.78 -8.25 -15.26
N LYS A 39 -21.31 -7.73 -14.12
CA LYS A 39 -20.59 -8.49 -13.08
C LYS A 39 -21.49 -9.48 -12.35
N ALA A 40 -22.80 -9.25 -12.36
CA ALA A 40 -23.83 -10.15 -11.84
C ALA A 40 -24.54 -10.96 -12.94
N GLY A 41 -24.03 -10.94 -14.18
CA GLY A 41 -24.58 -11.70 -15.29
C GLY A 41 -25.93 -11.19 -15.81
N THR A 42 -26.24 -9.90 -15.64
CA THR A 42 -27.48 -9.30 -16.16
C THR A 42 -27.22 -7.92 -16.77
N GLN A 43 -28.23 -7.39 -17.47
CA GLN A 43 -28.19 -6.07 -18.09
C GLN A 43 -29.59 -5.47 -18.19
N ILE A 44 -29.66 -4.17 -18.43
CA ILE A 44 -30.87 -3.43 -18.78
C ILE A 44 -30.82 -2.95 -20.23
N GLU A 45 -31.97 -2.95 -20.88
CA GLU A 45 -32.14 -2.42 -22.25
C GLU A 45 -32.82 -1.06 -22.23
N ASN A 46 -33.97 -0.98 -21.55
CA ASN A 46 -34.69 0.28 -21.34
C ASN A 46 -34.66 0.66 -19.85
N ILE A 47 -33.97 1.75 -19.52
CA ILE A 47 -33.86 2.27 -18.15
C ILE A 47 -35.21 2.64 -17.53
N GLU A 48 -36.19 3.03 -18.34
CA GLU A 48 -37.55 3.37 -17.91
C GLU A 48 -38.32 2.14 -17.42
N ASP A 49 -38.18 1.01 -18.11
CA ASP A 49 -38.99 -0.18 -17.87
C ASP A 49 -38.32 -1.20 -16.96
N ASP A 50 -37.01 -1.38 -17.10
CA ASP A 50 -36.31 -2.50 -16.49
C ASP A 50 -36.11 -2.36 -14.98
N PHE A 51 -36.20 -1.13 -14.46
CA PHE A 51 -36.15 -0.87 -13.01
C PHE A 51 -37.51 -0.92 -12.32
N ARG A 52 -38.62 -0.97 -13.08
CA ARG A 52 -39.99 -0.89 -12.53
C ARG A 52 -40.35 -2.00 -11.56
N ASN A 53 -39.66 -3.15 -11.61
CA ASN A 53 -39.92 -4.27 -10.69
C ASN A 53 -39.06 -4.22 -9.41
N GLY A 54 -38.09 -3.31 -9.32
CA GLY A 54 -37.16 -3.14 -8.20
C GLY A 54 -36.03 -4.17 -8.13
N LEU A 55 -36.10 -5.31 -8.83
CA LEU A 55 -35.13 -6.40 -8.67
C LEU A 55 -33.75 -6.05 -9.22
N LYS A 56 -33.69 -5.51 -10.45
CA LYS A 56 -32.42 -5.08 -11.06
C LYS A 56 -31.83 -3.87 -10.31
N LEU A 57 -32.68 -3.00 -9.75
CA LEU A 57 -32.26 -1.86 -8.94
C LEU A 57 -31.61 -2.33 -7.63
N MET A 58 -32.24 -3.26 -6.91
CA MET A 58 -31.66 -3.85 -5.71
C MET A 58 -30.33 -4.53 -6.01
N LEU A 59 -30.26 -5.33 -7.08
CA LEU A 59 -29.03 -5.99 -7.49
C LEU A 59 -27.91 -5.00 -7.86
N LEU A 60 -28.25 -3.91 -8.57
CA LEU A 60 -27.29 -2.83 -8.86
C LEU A 60 -26.72 -2.26 -7.56
N LEU A 61 -27.57 -1.96 -6.56
CA LEU A 61 -27.14 -1.46 -5.25
C LEU A 61 -26.23 -2.44 -4.51
N GLU A 62 -26.54 -3.74 -4.54
CA GLU A 62 -25.67 -4.77 -3.96
C GLU A 62 -24.30 -4.80 -4.63
N VAL A 63 -24.25 -4.72 -5.97
CA VAL A 63 -23.00 -4.79 -6.73
C VAL A 63 -22.12 -3.55 -6.49
N ILE A 64 -22.69 -2.35 -6.45
CA ILE A 64 -21.90 -1.12 -6.27
C ILE A 64 -21.47 -0.89 -4.81
N SER A 65 -22.27 -1.35 -3.85
CA SER A 65 -21.95 -1.18 -2.41
C SER A 65 -21.15 -2.34 -1.83
N GLY A 66 -21.23 -3.54 -2.43
CA GLY A 66 -20.70 -4.78 -1.85
C GLY A 66 -21.52 -5.32 -0.68
N GLU A 67 -22.66 -4.71 -0.36
CA GLU A 67 -23.53 -5.08 0.75
C GLU A 67 -24.78 -5.83 0.27
N ARG A 68 -25.31 -6.74 1.10
CA ARG A 68 -26.55 -7.46 0.78
C ARG A 68 -27.78 -6.68 1.24
N LEU A 69 -28.75 -6.54 0.33
CA LEU A 69 -30.03 -5.93 0.64
C LEU A 69 -31.00 -6.97 1.23
N PRO A 70 -32.10 -6.53 1.87
CA PRO A 70 -33.17 -7.43 2.31
C PRO A 70 -33.70 -8.27 1.14
N LYS A 71 -34.09 -9.52 1.41
CA LYS A 71 -34.60 -10.41 0.36
C LYS A 71 -35.77 -9.77 -0.40
N PRO A 72 -35.78 -9.82 -1.74
CA PRO A 72 -36.87 -9.24 -2.52
C PRO A 72 -38.17 -10.02 -2.31
N ASP A 73 -39.28 -9.29 -2.36
CA ASP A 73 -40.62 -9.85 -2.35
C ASP A 73 -40.88 -10.54 -3.68
N LYS A 74 -41.37 -11.77 -3.59
CA LYS A 74 -41.71 -12.60 -4.75
C LYS A 74 -43.13 -12.29 -5.19
N GLY A 75 -43.30 -11.83 -6.43
CA GLY A 75 -44.62 -11.66 -7.02
C GLY A 75 -44.61 -10.71 -8.21
N LYS A 76 -45.68 -10.78 -9.02
CA LYS A 76 -45.82 -9.96 -10.24
C LYS A 76 -46.72 -8.73 -10.06
N MET A 77 -47.51 -8.70 -8.98
CA MET A 77 -48.46 -7.60 -8.70
C MET A 77 -47.73 -6.29 -8.37
N ARG A 78 -48.37 -5.14 -8.67
CA ARG A 78 -47.80 -3.80 -8.48
C ARG A 78 -47.27 -3.56 -7.05
N PHE A 79 -47.98 -4.02 -6.03
CA PHE A 79 -47.54 -3.81 -4.64
C PHE A 79 -46.22 -4.54 -4.31
N HIS A 80 -45.94 -5.71 -4.90
CA HIS A 80 -44.64 -6.37 -4.74
C HIS A 80 -43.51 -5.54 -5.36
N LYS A 81 -43.77 -4.94 -6.53
CA LYS A 81 -42.81 -4.04 -7.19
C LYS A 81 -42.52 -2.82 -6.33
N ILE A 82 -43.56 -2.19 -5.77
CA ILE A 82 -43.44 -1.05 -4.85
C ILE A 82 -42.62 -1.45 -3.62
N ALA A 83 -42.91 -2.60 -3.01
CA ALA A 83 -42.17 -3.08 -1.84
C ALA A 83 -40.68 -3.30 -2.16
N ASN A 84 -40.36 -3.86 -3.33
CA ASN A 84 -38.97 -4.04 -3.77
C ASN A 84 -38.26 -2.71 -4.03
N VAL A 85 -38.93 -1.75 -4.69
CA VAL A 85 -38.36 -0.41 -4.91
C VAL A 85 -38.17 0.31 -3.58
N ASN A 86 -39.12 0.24 -2.63
CA ASN A 86 -38.98 0.82 -1.30
C ASN A 86 -37.75 0.26 -0.56
N LYS A 87 -37.51 -1.05 -0.59
CA LYS A 87 -36.29 -1.64 -0.01
C LYS A 87 -35.01 -1.04 -0.61
N ALA A 88 -35.00 -0.76 -1.91
CA ALA A 88 -33.88 -0.10 -2.57
C ALA A 88 -33.75 1.38 -2.16
N LEU A 89 -34.85 2.12 -2.12
CA LEU A 89 -34.86 3.53 -1.71
C LEU A 89 -34.46 3.71 -0.24
N ASP A 90 -34.93 2.84 0.66
CA ASP A 90 -34.55 2.81 2.07
C ASP A 90 -33.04 2.56 2.22
N PHE A 91 -32.49 1.62 1.43
CA PHE A 91 -31.05 1.40 1.40
C PHE A 91 -30.29 2.64 0.93
N ILE A 92 -30.72 3.30 -0.14
CA ILE A 92 -30.11 4.54 -0.64
C ILE A 92 -30.15 5.65 0.43
N ALA A 93 -31.30 5.81 1.10
CA ALA A 93 -31.46 6.78 2.18
C ALA A 93 -30.52 6.47 3.35
N SER A 94 -30.33 5.20 3.71
CA SER A 94 -29.40 4.77 4.76
C SER A 94 -27.94 5.13 4.47
N LYS A 95 -27.57 5.33 3.20
CA LYS A 95 -26.23 5.76 2.78
C LYS A 95 -26.04 7.28 2.80
N GLY A 96 -27.00 8.03 3.35
CA GLY A 96 -26.91 9.48 3.52
C GLY A 96 -27.42 10.29 2.33
N VAL A 97 -28.19 9.68 1.42
CA VAL A 97 -28.78 10.35 0.27
C VAL A 97 -30.16 10.89 0.63
N LYS A 98 -30.40 12.18 0.37
CA LYS A 98 -31.72 12.80 0.53
C LYS A 98 -32.54 12.60 -0.76
N LEU A 99 -33.47 11.64 -0.73
CA LEU A 99 -34.40 11.37 -1.84
C LEU A 99 -35.57 12.36 -1.82
N VAL A 100 -35.30 13.63 -2.13
CA VAL A 100 -36.36 14.64 -2.22
C VAL A 100 -37.19 14.37 -3.48
N SER A 101 -38.50 14.21 -3.30
CA SER A 101 -39.50 14.00 -4.36
C SER A 101 -39.48 12.67 -5.10
N ILE A 102 -38.58 11.72 -4.81
CA ILE A 102 -38.55 10.39 -5.48
C ILE A 102 -39.35 9.37 -4.65
N GLY A 103 -40.55 9.01 -5.12
CA GLY A 103 -41.37 7.92 -4.56
C GLY A 103 -41.22 6.61 -5.32
N ALA A 104 -41.48 5.48 -4.66
CA ALA A 104 -41.41 4.16 -5.30
C ALA A 104 -42.48 4.00 -6.40
N GLU A 105 -43.62 4.66 -6.24
CA GLU A 105 -44.73 4.69 -7.19
C GLU A 105 -44.28 5.23 -8.55
N GLU A 106 -43.53 6.34 -8.54
CA GLU A 106 -43.01 6.98 -9.76
C GLU A 106 -42.09 6.04 -10.56
N ILE A 107 -41.27 5.26 -9.86
CA ILE A 107 -40.37 4.29 -10.49
C ILE A 107 -41.15 3.10 -11.03
N VAL A 108 -42.12 2.58 -10.27
CA VAL A 108 -42.94 1.43 -10.70
C VAL A 108 -43.86 1.79 -11.86
N ASP A 109 -44.32 3.03 -11.93
CA ASP A 109 -45.22 3.52 -12.97
C ASP A 109 -44.47 3.95 -14.24
N GLY A 110 -43.13 4.02 -14.21
CA GLY A 110 -42.28 4.27 -15.38
C GLY A 110 -42.01 5.76 -15.63
N ASN A 111 -42.01 6.60 -14.59
CA ASN A 111 -41.66 8.00 -14.77
C ASN A 111 -40.16 8.15 -15.07
N LEU A 112 -39.82 8.34 -16.35
CA LEU A 112 -38.43 8.43 -16.82
C LEU A 112 -37.65 9.53 -16.07
N LYS A 113 -38.25 10.71 -15.87
CA LYS A 113 -37.58 11.83 -15.18
C LYS A 113 -37.18 11.45 -13.75
N MET A 114 -38.08 10.78 -13.03
CA MET A 114 -37.85 10.35 -11.65
C MET A 114 -36.86 9.19 -11.59
N THR A 115 -36.90 8.28 -12.57
CA THR A 115 -35.97 7.18 -12.70
C THR A 115 -34.54 7.68 -12.96
N LEU A 116 -34.36 8.61 -13.90
CA LEU A 116 -33.06 9.25 -14.14
C LEU A 116 -32.59 10.05 -12.92
N GLY A 117 -33.50 10.74 -12.23
CA GLY A 117 -33.20 11.44 -10.98
C GLY A 117 -32.64 10.51 -9.91
N MET A 118 -33.27 9.34 -9.72
CA MET A 118 -32.82 8.30 -8.80
C MET A 118 -31.47 7.70 -9.21
N ILE A 119 -31.29 7.34 -10.49
CA ILE A 119 -30.00 6.78 -10.94
C ILE A 119 -28.87 7.81 -10.79
N TRP A 120 -29.15 9.09 -11.03
CA TRP A 120 -28.18 10.16 -10.76
C TRP A 120 -27.79 10.24 -9.28
N THR A 121 -28.73 10.17 -8.34
CA THR A 121 -28.38 10.22 -6.91
C THR A 121 -27.54 9.02 -6.49
N ILE A 122 -27.78 7.85 -7.08
CA ILE A 122 -26.96 6.65 -6.90
C ILE A 122 -25.54 6.88 -7.45
N ILE A 123 -25.41 7.32 -8.70
CA ILE A 123 -24.10 7.61 -9.32
C ILE A 123 -23.34 8.64 -8.49
N LEU A 124 -23.99 9.75 -8.15
CA LEU A 124 -23.40 10.81 -7.34
C LEU A 124 -22.88 10.25 -6.03
N ARG A 125 -23.67 9.45 -5.31
CA ARG A 125 -23.29 8.92 -3.99
C ARG A 125 -22.17 7.89 -4.05
N PHE A 126 -22.25 6.92 -4.97
CA PHE A 126 -21.38 5.73 -4.96
C PHE A 126 -20.17 5.86 -5.89
N ALA A 127 -20.25 6.69 -6.94
CA ALA A 127 -19.16 6.88 -7.88
C ALA A 127 -18.43 8.22 -7.70
N ILE A 128 -19.08 9.27 -7.21
CA ILE A 128 -18.48 10.60 -7.22
C ILE A 128 -18.20 11.12 -5.81
N GLN A 129 -19.10 10.89 -4.85
CA GLN A 129 -19.05 11.54 -3.54
C GLN A 129 -17.79 11.22 -2.72
N ASP A 130 -17.24 10.02 -2.89
CA ASP A 130 -16.04 9.59 -2.17
C ASP A 130 -14.74 10.07 -2.87
N ILE A 131 -14.85 10.76 -4.02
CA ILE A 131 -13.73 11.44 -4.67
C ILE A 131 -13.49 12.76 -3.94
N SER A 132 -12.70 12.71 -2.86
CA SER A 132 -12.23 13.90 -2.16
C SER A 132 -10.77 14.19 -2.51
N VAL A 133 -10.54 15.36 -3.07
CA VAL A 133 -9.19 15.92 -3.24
C VAL A 133 -9.17 17.22 -2.43
N GLU A 134 -8.32 17.27 -1.41
CA GLU A 134 -8.09 18.48 -0.59
C GLU A 134 -9.36 19.05 0.07
N GLU A 135 -10.20 18.17 0.64
CA GLU A 135 -11.40 18.57 1.42
C GLU A 135 -12.44 19.40 0.64
N THR A 136 -12.35 19.44 -0.69
CA THR A 136 -13.34 20.09 -1.56
C THR A 136 -14.58 19.22 -1.77
N SER A 137 -15.68 19.82 -2.26
CA SER A 137 -16.87 19.05 -2.60
C SER A 137 -16.55 18.01 -3.68
N ALA A 138 -17.27 16.89 -3.70
CA ALA A 138 -16.97 15.77 -4.60
C ALA A 138 -16.86 16.14 -6.09
N LYS A 139 -17.74 17.04 -6.56
CA LYS A 139 -17.69 17.57 -7.94
C LYS A 139 -16.43 18.40 -8.18
N GLU A 140 -16.08 19.27 -7.24
CA GLU A 140 -14.88 20.10 -7.31
C GLU A 140 -13.62 19.25 -7.21
N GLY A 141 -13.60 18.21 -6.37
CA GLY A 141 -12.52 17.24 -6.26
C GLY A 141 -12.26 16.51 -7.58
N LEU A 142 -13.33 16.02 -8.23
CA LEU A 142 -13.22 15.40 -9.57
C LEU A 142 -12.72 16.40 -10.62
N LEU A 143 -13.20 17.65 -10.60
CA LEU A 143 -12.77 18.69 -11.54
C LEU A 143 -11.29 19.04 -11.34
N LEU A 144 -10.87 19.22 -10.08
CA LEU A 144 -9.51 19.51 -9.69
C LEU A 144 -8.57 18.37 -10.10
N TRP A 145 -8.99 17.11 -9.93
CA TRP A 145 -8.25 15.96 -10.43
C TRP A 145 -8.04 16.03 -11.95
N CYS A 146 -9.11 16.33 -12.71
CA CYS A 146 -9.01 16.48 -14.16
C CYS A 146 -8.00 17.57 -14.52
N GLN A 147 -8.13 18.75 -13.93
CA GLN A 147 -7.25 19.90 -14.16
C GLN A 147 -5.78 19.56 -13.86
N ARG A 148 -5.49 18.87 -12.75
CA ARG A 148 -4.12 18.47 -12.38
C ARG A 148 -3.53 17.49 -13.38
N LYS A 149 -4.31 16.50 -13.82
CA LYS A 149 -3.85 15.49 -14.78
C LYS A 149 -3.67 16.09 -16.17
N THR A 150 -4.47 17.08 -16.57
CA THR A 150 -4.37 17.75 -17.87
C THR A 150 -3.50 19.01 -17.87
N ALA A 151 -3.02 19.51 -16.73
CA ALA A 151 -2.20 20.72 -16.63
C ALA A 151 -0.97 20.78 -17.58
N PRO A 152 -0.27 19.66 -17.87
CA PRO A 152 0.84 19.67 -18.83
C PRO A 152 0.43 19.90 -20.30
N TYR A 153 -0.85 19.78 -20.64
CA TYR A 153 -1.35 19.84 -22.02
C TYR A 153 -1.87 21.25 -22.35
N ARG A 154 -1.06 22.02 -23.10
CA ARG A 154 -1.35 23.44 -23.40
C ARG A 154 -2.65 23.67 -24.18
N ASN A 155 -3.10 22.68 -24.93
CA ASN A 155 -4.32 22.73 -25.75
C ASN A 155 -5.58 22.30 -24.96
N VAL A 156 -5.46 21.99 -23.67
CA VAL A 156 -6.58 21.55 -22.82
C VAL A 156 -6.77 22.50 -21.65
N ASN A 157 -8.00 22.94 -21.44
CA ASN A 157 -8.38 23.77 -20.30
C ASN A 157 -9.73 23.31 -19.75
N VAL A 158 -9.71 22.49 -18.71
CA VAL A 158 -10.91 21.90 -18.11
C VAL A 158 -11.48 22.85 -17.05
N GLN A 159 -12.65 23.44 -17.31
CA GLN A 159 -13.29 24.39 -16.38
C GLN A 159 -14.67 23.92 -15.89
N ASN A 160 -15.28 22.96 -16.57
CA ASN A 160 -16.62 22.47 -16.31
C ASN A 160 -16.79 21.04 -16.85
N PHE A 161 -17.90 20.38 -16.52
CA PHE A 161 -18.26 19.07 -17.06
C PHE A 161 -19.23 19.16 -18.25
N HIS A 162 -19.14 20.19 -19.08
CA HIS A 162 -19.96 20.29 -20.30
C HIS A 162 -19.10 20.66 -21.52
N ILE A 163 -18.84 21.95 -21.71
CA ILE A 163 -18.22 22.49 -22.94
C ILE A 163 -16.72 22.16 -22.99
N SER A 164 -16.06 22.03 -21.84
CA SER A 164 -14.61 21.76 -21.77
C SER A 164 -14.20 20.39 -22.33
N TRP A 165 -15.16 19.51 -22.56
CA TRP A 165 -14.95 18.13 -23.02
C TRP A 165 -15.34 17.91 -24.48
N LYS A 166 -15.94 18.94 -25.11
CA LYS A 166 -16.59 18.84 -26.42
C LYS A 166 -15.60 18.60 -27.57
N ASP A 167 -14.34 19.02 -27.43
CA ASP A 167 -13.31 18.80 -28.44
C ASP A 167 -12.58 17.44 -28.30
N GLY A 168 -12.92 16.65 -27.29
CA GLY A 168 -12.34 15.32 -27.01
C GLY A 168 -10.88 15.32 -26.52
N LEU A 169 -10.18 16.46 -26.56
CA LEU A 169 -8.78 16.54 -26.17
C LEU A 169 -8.58 16.29 -24.68
N ALA A 170 -9.51 16.75 -23.83
CA ALA A 170 -9.46 16.51 -22.40
C ALA A 170 -9.50 15.01 -22.05
N LEU A 171 -10.38 14.22 -22.71
CA LEU A 171 -10.44 12.77 -22.50
C LEU A 171 -9.16 12.08 -22.97
N CYS A 172 -8.67 12.44 -24.16
CA CYS A 172 -7.41 11.91 -24.68
C CYS A 172 -6.22 12.23 -23.77
N ALA A 173 -6.18 13.45 -23.21
CA ALA A 173 -5.12 13.89 -22.30
C ALA A 173 -5.14 13.12 -20.97
N LEU A 174 -6.33 12.83 -20.43
CA LEU A 174 -6.46 11.98 -19.23
C LEU A 174 -5.90 10.58 -19.46
N ILE A 175 -6.21 9.97 -20.61
CA ILE A 175 -5.70 8.65 -20.97
C ILE A 175 -4.18 8.70 -21.14
N HIS A 176 -3.68 9.60 -22.00
CA HIS A 176 -2.24 9.72 -22.27
C HIS A 176 -1.43 10.06 -21.01
N ARG A 177 -2.00 10.78 -20.02
CA ARG A 177 -1.30 11.12 -18.78
C ARG A 177 -0.98 9.89 -17.93
N HIS A 178 -1.88 8.91 -17.91
CA HIS A 178 -1.71 7.69 -17.11
C HIS A 178 -1.13 6.54 -17.92
N ARG A 179 -1.44 6.48 -19.22
CA ARG A 179 -1.05 5.44 -20.17
C ARG A 179 -0.64 6.07 -21.50
N PRO A 180 0.57 6.66 -21.57
CA PRO A 180 1.04 7.33 -22.78
C PRO A 180 1.23 6.37 -23.96
N ASP A 181 1.34 5.07 -23.68
CA ASP A 181 1.44 3.99 -24.66
C ASP A 181 0.18 3.80 -25.52
N LEU A 182 -0.99 4.26 -25.04
CA LEU A 182 -2.27 3.95 -25.66
C LEU A 182 -2.75 5.00 -26.68
N ILE A 183 -2.28 6.24 -26.60
CA ILE A 183 -2.71 7.34 -27.47
C ILE A 183 -1.50 8.14 -27.95
N ASP A 184 -1.37 8.31 -29.26
CA ASP A 184 -0.41 9.25 -29.83
C ASP A 184 -1.00 10.68 -29.82
N TYR A 185 -0.83 11.36 -28.68
CA TYR A 185 -1.46 12.66 -28.45
C TYR A 185 -1.01 13.74 -29.45
N ALA A 186 0.19 13.61 -30.02
CA ALA A 186 0.74 14.58 -30.97
C ALA A 186 -0.03 14.65 -32.29
N LYS A 187 -0.76 13.57 -32.66
CA LYS A 187 -1.58 13.52 -33.87
C LYS A 187 -2.95 14.14 -33.72
N LEU A 188 -3.41 14.35 -32.48
CA LEU A 188 -4.74 14.86 -32.19
C LEU A 188 -4.83 16.36 -32.44
N LYS A 189 -5.96 16.81 -32.99
CA LYS A 189 -6.18 18.21 -33.32
C LYS A 189 -7.56 18.67 -32.89
N LYS A 190 -7.68 19.95 -32.54
CA LYS A 190 -8.91 20.53 -32.01
C LYS A 190 -10.05 20.62 -33.04
N ASP A 191 -9.71 20.65 -34.33
CA ASP A 191 -10.64 20.70 -35.46
C ASP A 191 -11.30 19.34 -35.78
N ASP A 192 -10.84 18.25 -35.16
CA ASP A 192 -11.44 16.91 -35.30
C ASP A 192 -12.01 16.40 -33.96
N PRO A 193 -13.09 17.01 -33.44
CA PRO A 193 -13.66 16.63 -32.16
C PRO A 193 -14.25 15.22 -32.17
N ILE A 194 -14.88 14.81 -33.28
CA ILE A 194 -15.49 13.47 -33.42
C ILE A 194 -14.40 12.39 -33.40
N GLY A 195 -13.32 12.57 -34.17
CA GLY A 195 -12.20 11.65 -34.18
C GLY A 195 -11.52 11.54 -32.81
N ASN A 196 -11.30 12.67 -32.13
CA ASN A 196 -10.71 12.67 -30.79
C ASN A 196 -11.58 11.92 -29.76
N LEU A 197 -12.89 12.20 -29.75
CA LEU A 197 -13.84 11.55 -28.84
C LEU A 197 -13.89 10.04 -29.08
N ASN A 198 -14.07 9.62 -30.34
CA ASN A 198 -14.12 8.19 -30.69
C ASN A 198 -12.80 7.47 -30.36
N THR A 199 -11.65 8.12 -30.60
CA THR A 199 -10.35 7.57 -30.19
C THR A 199 -10.29 7.33 -28.68
N ALA A 200 -10.70 8.31 -27.88
CA ALA A 200 -10.74 8.15 -26.42
C ALA A 200 -11.70 7.05 -25.99
N PHE A 201 -12.89 6.96 -26.60
CA PHE A 201 -13.91 5.96 -26.27
C PHE A 201 -13.45 4.54 -26.62
N GLU A 202 -12.87 4.33 -27.79
CA GLU A 202 -12.34 3.03 -28.22
C GLU A 202 -11.18 2.55 -27.35
N VAL A 203 -10.25 3.44 -27.04
CA VAL A 203 -9.11 3.12 -26.19
C VAL A 203 -9.58 2.79 -24.76
N ALA A 204 -10.54 3.55 -24.24
CA ALA A 204 -11.09 3.32 -22.91
C ALA A 204 -11.82 1.96 -22.81
N GLU A 205 -12.62 1.61 -23.80
CA GLU A 205 -13.32 0.32 -23.83
C GLU A 205 -12.35 -0.85 -23.96
N LYS A 206 -11.42 -0.77 -24.92
CA LYS A 206 -10.53 -1.88 -25.27
C LYS A 206 -9.47 -2.16 -24.21
N TYR A 207 -8.91 -1.12 -23.59
CA TYR A 207 -7.73 -1.26 -22.72
C TYR A 207 -7.98 -0.90 -21.25
N LEU A 208 -9.06 -0.17 -20.93
CA LEU A 208 -9.37 0.26 -19.56
C LEU A 208 -10.65 -0.38 -19.01
N ASP A 209 -11.35 -1.21 -19.81
CA ASP A 209 -12.65 -1.82 -19.47
C ASP A 209 -13.75 -0.79 -19.10
N ILE A 210 -13.63 0.43 -19.62
CA ILE A 210 -14.62 1.50 -19.46
C ILE A 210 -15.55 1.47 -20.68
N PRO A 211 -16.82 1.07 -20.55
CA PRO A 211 -17.72 0.96 -21.69
C PRO A 211 -18.02 2.33 -22.29
N LYS A 212 -18.33 2.38 -23.59
CA LYS A 212 -18.74 3.61 -24.27
C LYS A 212 -20.11 4.05 -23.74
N MET A 213 -20.14 5.10 -22.93
CA MET A 213 -21.38 5.65 -22.35
C MET A 213 -21.88 6.89 -23.07
N LEU A 214 -21.05 7.50 -23.91
CA LEU A 214 -21.34 8.74 -24.60
C LEU A 214 -21.18 8.53 -26.10
N ASP A 215 -22.00 9.25 -26.87
CA ASP A 215 -21.87 9.33 -28.31
C ASP A 215 -21.13 10.61 -28.73
N ALA A 216 -20.22 10.49 -29.69
CA ALA A 216 -19.38 11.61 -30.12
C ALA A 216 -20.19 12.66 -30.91
N GLU A 217 -21.14 12.21 -31.74
CA GLU A 217 -22.00 13.10 -32.52
C GLU A 217 -22.93 13.87 -31.58
N ASP A 218 -23.52 13.20 -30.58
CA ASP A 218 -24.40 13.84 -29.59
C ASP A 218 -23.67 14.94 -28.81
N ILE A 219 -22.43 14.70 -28.38
CA ILE A 219 -21.62 15.72 -27.66
C ILE A 219 -21.31 16.91 -28.57
N VAL A 220 -20.94 16.67 -29.82
CA VAL A 220 -20.51 17.72 -30.75
C VAL A 220 -21.71 18.56 -31.24
N ASN A 221 -22.84 17.90 -31.52
CA ASN A 221 -24.03 18.57 -32.03
C ASN A 221 -24.81 19.30 -30.93
N THR A 222 -24.72 18.85 -29.67
CA THR A 222 -25.37 19.53 -28.55
C THR A 222 -24.60 20.82 -28.17
N PRO A 223 -25.25 22.00 -28.12
CA PRO A 223 -24.56 23.25 -27.75
C PRO A 223 -23.89 23.19 -26.37
N LYS A 224 -24.57 22.55 -25.41
CA LYS A 224 -24.08 22.30 -24.06
C LYS A 224 -24.34 20.83 -23.70
N PRO A 225 -23.31 19.96 -23.76
CA PRO A 225 -23.43 18.57 -23.32
C PRO A 225 -23.94 18.45 -21.88
N ASP A 226 -24.68 17.38 -21.59
CA ASP A 226 -25.26 17.17 -20.27
C ASP A 226 -24.17 16.95 -19.21
N GLU A 227 -24.20 17.77 -18.16
CA GLU A 227 -23.16 17.77 -17.13
C GLU A 227 -23.10 16.44 -16.37
N LYS A 228 -24.26 15.83 -16.10
CA LYS A 228 -24.36 14.57 -15.36
C LYS A 228 -23.80 13.43 -16.18
N ALA A 229 -24.06 13.43 -17.50
CA ALA A 229 -23.52 12.43 -18.40
C ALA A 229 -21.99 12.47 -18.45
N ILE A 230 -21.39 13.65 -18.64
CA ILE A 230 -19.94 13.81 -18.66
C ILE A 230 -19.32 13.47 -17.30
N MET A 231 -19.90 13.94 -16.18
CA MET A 231 -19.41 13.61 -14.83
C MET A 231 -19.41 12.10 -14.58
N THR A 232 -20.48 11.41 -14.98
CA THR A 232 -20.59 9.95 -14.86
C THR A 232 -19.44 9.27 -15.60
N TYR A 233 -19.23 9.64 -16.86
CA TYR A 233 -18.19 9.02 -17.68
C TYR A 233 -16.77 9.34 -17.17
N VAL A 234 -16.49 10.59 -16.81
CA VAL A 234 -15.19 11.01 -16.27
C VAL A 234 -14.91 10.35 -14.91
N SER A 235 -15.93 10.11 -14.08
CA SER A 235 -15.75 9.37 -12.84
C SER A 235 -15.29 7.93 -13.07
N CYS A 236 -15.70 7.28 -14.17
CA CYS A 236 -15.20 5.96 -14.54
C CYS A 236 -13.70 5.97 -14.84
N PHE A 237 -13.20 7.01 -15.53
CA PHE A 237 -11.75 7.18 -15.73
C PHE A 237 -11.02 7.39 -14.40
N TYR A 238 -11.58 8.20 -13.50
CA TYR A 238 -10.99 8.41 -12.18
C TYR A 238 -10.80 7.07 -11.45
N HIS A 239 -11.85 6.25 -11.36
CA HIS A 239 -11.76 4.95 -10.67
C HIS A 239 -10.82 3.96 -11.35
N ALA A 240 -10.82 3.92 -12.67
CA ALA A 240 -9.91 3.05 -13.42
C ALA A 240 -8.44 3.40 -13.15
N PHE A 241 -8.10 4.69 -13.14
CA PHE A 241 -6.72 5.12 -12.91
C PHE A 241 -6.33 5.18 -11.43
N ALA A 242 -7.23 5.58 -10.54
CA ALA A 242 -6.98 5.56 -9.10
C ALA A 242 -6.78 4.13 -8.59
N GLY A 243 -7.57 3.17 -9.08
CA GLY A 243 -7.38 1.76 -8.78
C GLY A 243 -6.03 1.22 -9.24
N ALA A 244 -5.59 1.60 -10.45
CA ALA A 244 -4.28 1.23 -10.98
C ALA A 244 -3.13 1.82 -10.14
N GLU A 245 -3.19 3.11 -9.78
CA GLU A 245 -2.17 3.77 -8.93
C GLU A 245 -2.11 3.16 -7.51
N GLN A 246 -3.26 2.78 -6.94
CA GLN A 246 -3.31 2.10 -5.65
C GLN A 246 -2.67 0.70 -5.72
N ALA A 247 -2.99 -0.07 -6.77
CA ALA A 247 -2.40 -1.39 -6.99
C ALA A 247 -0.87 -1.30 -7.19
N GLU A 248 -0.41 -0.33 -7.97
CA GLU A 248 1.03 -0.07 -8.17
C GLU A 248 1.72 0.32 -6.86
N THR A 249 1.11 1.21 -6.07
CA THR A 249 1.67 1.61 -4.77
C THR A 249 1.72 0.43 -3.80
N ALA A 250 0.70 -0.42 -3.77
CA ALA A 250 0.70 -1.64 -2.97
C ALA A 250 1.80 -2.61 -3.44
N ALA A 251 1.94 -2.82 -4.75
CA ALA A 251 2.99 -3.66 -5.33
C ALA A 251 4.40 -3.13 -4.99
N ASN A 252 4.62 -1.81 -5.09
CA ASN A 252 5.88 -1.16 -4.73
C ASN A 252 6.21 -1.32 -3.23
N ARG A 253 5.20 -1.25 -2.35
CA ARG A 253 5.37 -1.53 -0.91
C ARG A 253 5.76 -3.00 -0.68
N ILE A 254 5.10 -3.94 -1.36
CA ILE A 254 5.44 -5.37 -1.29
C ILE A 254 6.87 -5.61 -1.76
N CYS A 255 7.27 -5.04 -2.89
CA CYS A 255 8.63 -5.18 -3.42
C CYS A 255 9.68 -4.66 -2.44
N LYS A 256 9.43 -3.51 -1.79
CA LYS A 256 10.33 -2.97 -0.76
C LYS A 256 10.45 -3.91 0.45
N VAL A 257 9.34 -4.46 0.93
CA VAL A 257 9.35 -5.41 2.05
C VAL A 257 10.07 -6.70 1.66
N LEU A 258 9.86 -7.20 0.45
CA LEU A 258 10.54 -8.39 -0.07
C LEU A 258 12.05 -8.19 -0.17
N ALA A 259 12.50 -7.03 -0.68
CA ALA A 259 13.93 -6.70 -0.75
C ALA A 259 14.58 -6.68 0.64
N VAL A 260 13.94 -6.06 1.63
CA VAL A 260 14.44 -6.04 3.02
C VAL A 260 14.52 -7.47 3.60
N ASN A 261 13.55 -8.34 3.29
CA ASN A 261 13.58 -9.73 3.76
C ASN A 261 14.70 -10.53 3.12
N GLN A 262 14.92 -10.38 1.82
CA GLN A 262 16.03 -11.04 1.14
C GLN A 262 17.38 -10.61 1.70
N GLU A 263 17.56 -9.33 2.06
CA GLU A 263 18.77 -8.89 2.75
C GLU A 263 18.92 -9.52 4.13
N ASN A 264 17.84 -9.61 4.90
CA ASN A 264 17.87 -10.22 6.23
C ASN A 264 18.21 -11.72 6.14
N GLU A 265 17.63 -12.44 5.17
CA GLU A 265 17.96 -13.85 4.91
C GLU A 265 19.43 -14.03 4.52
N LYS A 266 19.99 -13.14 3.70
CA LYS A 266 21.43 -13.16 3.38
C LYS A 266 22.29 -12.96 4.63
N LEU A 267 21.95 -11.99 5.48
CA LEU A 267 22.66 -11.76 6.75
C LEU A 267 22.56 -12.97 7.70
N MET A 268 21.41 -13.64 7.75
CA MET A 268 21.23 -14.87 8.51
C MET A 268 22.13 -15.99 7.98
N GLN A 269 22.15 -16.20 6.66
CA GLN A 269 22.98 -17.22 6.01
C GLN A 269 24.48 -16.95 6.22
N GLU A 270 24.92 -15.69 6.07
CA GLU A 270 26.30 -15.28 6.32
C GLU A 270 26.69 -15.49 7.78
N TYR A 271 25.82 -15.12 8.73
CA TYR A 271 26.04 -15.39 10.15
C TYR A 271 26.19 -16.90 10.40
N GLU A 272 25.28 -17.72 9.89
CA GLU A 272 25.31 -19.17 10.12
C GLU A 272 26.54 -19.83 9.50
N LYS A 273 26.96 -19.38 8.31
CA LYS A 273 28.16 -19.87 7.64
C LYS A 273 29.41 -19.53 8.46
N LEU A 274 29.60 -18.26 8.81
CA LEU A 274 30.75 -17.80 9.60
C LEU A 274 30.78 -18.48 10.98
N ALA A 275 29.63 -18.61 11.64
CA ALA A 275 29.53 -19.30 12.92
C ALA A 275 29.97 -20.77 12.81
N SER A 276 29.52 -21.46 11.76
CA SER A 276 29.84 -22.88 11.55
C SER A 276 31.33 -23.08 11.27
N GLU A 277 31.92 -22.27 10.38
CA GLU A 277 33.35 -22.33 10.05
C GLU A 277 34.23 -22.00 11.27
N LEU A 278 33.85 -21.00 12.04
CA LEU A 278 34.58 -20.58 13.24
C LEU A 278 34.49 -21.62 14.35
N LEU A 279 33.30 -22.19 14.59
CA LEU A 279 33.12 -23.26 15.58
C LEU A 279 33.89 -24.52 15.21
N GLU A 280 33.89 -24.90 13.93
CA GLU A 280 34.68 -26.04 13.47
C GLU A 280 36.17 -25.81 13.67
N TRP A 281 36.66 -24.61 13.38
CA TRP A 281 38.05 -24.25 13.65
C TRP A 281 38.38 -24.29 15.15
N ILE A 282 37.52 -23.75 16.01
CA ILE A 282 37.68 -23.80 17.48
C ILE A 282 37.74 -25.25 17.96
N ARG A 283 36.79 -26.09 17.53
CA ARG A 283 36.73 -27.52 17.90
C ARG A 283 38.00 -28.28 17.50
N ARG A 284 38.60 -27.96 16.37
CA ARG A 284 39.87 -28.57 15.91
C ARG A 284 41.09 -28.02 16.67
N THR A 285 41.06 -26.75 17.05
CA THR A 285 42.22 -26.06 17.63
C THR A 285 42.38 -26.30 19.13
N ILE A 286 41.26 -26.43 19.87
CA ILE A 286 41.30 -26.68 21.32
C ILE A 286 42.12 -27.92 21.69
N PRO A 287 41.91 -29.11 21.10
CA PRO A 287 42.70 -30.31 21.45
C PRO A 287 44.19 -30.16 21.18
N TRP A 288 44.57 -29.40 20.14
CA TRP A 288 45.98 -29.11 19.84
C TRP A 288 46.62 -28.19 20.89
N LEU A 289 45.88 -27.18 21.37
CA LEU A 289 46.34 -26.29 22.44
C LEU A 289 46.43 -27.01 23.79
N GLU A 290 45.46 -27.86 24.10
CA GLU A 290 45.40 -28.62 25.35
C GLU A 290 46.37 -29.81 25.39
N ASN A 291 47.00 -30.16 24.27
CA ASN A 291 47.94 -31.28 24.20
C ASN A 291 49.24 -30.99 24.97
N ARG A 292 49.36 -31.60 26.15
CA ARG A 292 50.53 -31.49 27.04
C ARG A 292 51.55 -32.63 26.89
N ALA A 293 51.54 -33.36 25.77
CA ALA A 293 52.48 -34.46 25.58
C ALA A 293 53.94 -33.95 25.59
N PRO A 294 54.82 -34.51 26.46
CA PRO A 294 56.20 -34.09 26.58
C PRO A 294 57.03 -34.49 25.35
N GLU A 295 57.86 -33.57 24.86
CA GLU A 295 58.79 -33.84 23.76
C GLU A 295 60.09 -34.45 24.26
N LYS A 296 60.63 -35.41 23.51
CA LYS A 296 61.85 -36.15 23.89
C LYS A 296 63.14 -35.40 23.55
N THR A 297 63.09 -34.36 22.71
CA THR A 297 64.27 -33.64 22.20
C THR A 297 64.07 -32.13 22.29
N MET A 298 65.16 -31.39 22.61
CA MET A 298 65.15 -29.92 22.68
C MET A 298 64.78 -29.27 21.33
N THR A 299 65.19 -29.87 20.21
CA THR A 299 64.85 -29.41 18.86
C THR A 299 63.36 -29.58 18.54
N ALA A 300 62.72 -30.68 18.96
CA ALA A 300 61.27 -30.84 18.82
C ALA A 300 60.50 -29.82 19.67
N MET A 301 61.05 -29.47 20.84
CA MET A 301 60.48 -28.45 21.71
C MET A 301 60.55 -27.04 21.10
N GLN A 302 61.68 -26.69 20.49
CA GLN A 302 61.85 -25.42 19.76
C GLN A 302 60.87 -25.31 18.58
N ARG A 303 60.62 -26.41 17.85
CA ARG A 303 59.63 -26.44 16.76
C ARG A 303 58.21 -26.18 17.28
N LYS A 304 57.78 -26.84 18.35
CA LYS A 304 56.48 -26.58 19.00
C LYS A 304 56.31 -25.11 19.42
N LEU A 305 57.38 -24.50 19.92
CA LEU A 305 57.36 -23.08 20.30
C LEU A 305 57.20 -22.17 19.07
N GLU A 306 57.84 -22.49 17.95
CA GLU A 306 57.72 -21.73 16.70
C GLU A 306 56.33 -21.91 16.08
N ASP A 307 55.79 -23.14 16.04
CA ASP A 307 54.41 -23.41 15.60
C ASP A 307 53.38 -22.61 16.42
N PHE A 308 53.61 -22.45 17.74
CA PHE A 308 52.77 -21.64 18.60
C PHE A 308 52.93 -20.12 18.33
N ARG A 309 54.13 -19.65 18.00
CA ARG A 309 54.36 -18.26 17.59
C ARG A 309 53.67 -17.96 16.26
N ASP A 310 53.76 -18.86 15.30
CA ASP A 310 53.07 -18.76 14.00
C ASP A 310 51.55 -18.80 14.16
N TYR A 311 51.03 -19.68 15.02
CA TYR A 311 49.63 -19.67 15.40
C TYR A 311 49.18 -18.31 15.94
N ARG A 312 49.94 -17.70 16.85
CA ARG A 312 49.60 -16.39 17.44
C ARG A 312 49.74 -15.23 16.47
N ARG A 313 50.70 -15.27 15.54
CA ARG A 313 51.00 -14.15 14.62
C ARG A 313 50.20 -14.21 13.33
N VAL A 314 49.90 -15.40 12.84
CA VAL A 314 49.35 -15.61 11.48
C VAL A 314 47.95 -16.22 11.54
N HIS A 315 47.74 -17.30 12.29
CA HIS A 315 46.50 -18.07 12.21
C HIS A 315 45.37 -17.56 13.14
N LYS A 316 45.69 -17.06 14.33
CA LYS A 316 44.70 -16.56 15.31
C LYS A 316 44.12 -15.18 14.95
N PRO A 317 44.90 -14.17 14.51
CA PRO A 317 44.37 -12.84 14.19
C PRO A 317 43.18 -12.80 13.22
N PRO A 318 43.17 -13.50 12.06
CA PRO A 318 42.03 -13.48 11.16
C PRO A 318 40.76 -14.08 11.80
N ARG A 319 40.90 -15.09 12.68
CA ARG A 319 39.75 -15.67 13.40
C ARG A 319 39.16 -14.71 14.43
N VAL A 320 39.98 -13.85 15.04
CA VAL A 320 39.50 -12.76 15.91
C VAL A 320 38.67 -11.77 15.10
N GLN A 321 39.10 -11.45 13.88
CA GLN A 321 38.38 -10.57 12.97
C GLN A 321 37.06 -11.19 12.51
N GLU A 322 37.03 -12.47 12.16
CA GLU A 322 35.80 -13.22 11.83
C GLU A 322 34.81 -13.23 12.99
N LYS A 323 35.28 -13.45 14.23
CA LYS A 323 34.45 -13.35 15.44
C LYS A 323 33.84 -11.96 15.60
N CYS A 324 34.62 -10.91 15.35
CA CYS A 324 34.13 -9.54 15.40
C CYS A 324 33.07 -9.28 14.30
N GLN A 325 33.31 -9.76 13.09
CA GLN A 325 32.36 -9.65 11.98
C GLN A 325 31.04 -10.37 12.26
N LEU A 326 31.11 -11.55 12.89
CA LEU A 326 29.93 -12.32 13.32
C LEU A 326 29.07 -11.52 14.32
N GLU A 327 29.69 -10.83 15.27
CA GLU A 327 28.97 -9.95 16.22
C GLU A 327 28.36 -8.73 15.53
N ILE A 328 29.07 -8.13 14.57
CA ILE A 328 28.56 -7.01 13.76
C ILE A 328 27.33 -7.46 12.97
N ASN A 329 27.39 -8.61 12.29
CA ASN A 329 26.28 -9.16 11.51
C ASN A 329 25.07 -9.44 12.41
N PHE A 330 25.29 -10.04 13.59
CA PHE A 330 24.23 -10.30 14.56
C PHE A 330 23.56 -9.02 15.06
N ASN A 331 24.33 -8.04 15.51
CA ASN A 331 23.80 -6.78 16.04
C ASN A 331 23.06 -5.98 14.97
N THR A 332 23.59 -5.98 13.75
CA THR A 332 22.95 -5.34 12.59
C THR A 332 21.62 -5.99 12.28
N LEU A 333 21.59 -7.33 12.18
CA LEU A 333 20.37 -8.10 11.92
C LEU A 333 19.33 -7.91 13.04
N GLN A 334 19.75 -7.98 14.30
CA GLN A 334 18.89 -7.79 15.46
C GLN A 334 18.25 -6.39 15.48
N THR A 335 19.04 -5.36 15.12
CA THR A 335 18.55 -3.98 15.02
C THR A 335 17.56 -3.83 13.86
N LYS A 336 17.89 -4.38 12.68
CA LYS A 336 17.01 -4.37 11.50
C LYS A 336 15.66 -5.04 11.81
N LEU A 337 15.68 -6.22 12.43
CA LEU A 337 14.46 -6.95 12.79
C LEU A 337 13.62 -6.20 13.82
N ARG A 338 14.24 -5.63 14.85
CA ARG A 338 13.56 -4.83 15.87
C ARG A 338 12.88 -3.59 15.28
N LEU A 339 13.57 -2.82 14.44
CA LEU A 339 13.00 -1.63 13.80
C LEU A 339 11.83 -1.97 12.87
N SER A 340 11.83 -3.18 12.31
CA SER A 340 10.74 -3.70 11.48
C SER A 340 9.64 -4.43 12.26
N ASN A 341 9.67 -4.45 13.60
CA ASN A 341 8.77 -5.21 14.48
C ASN A 341 8.69 -6.70 14.12
N ARG A 342 9.79 -7.30 13.67
CA ARG A 342 9.90 -8.74 13.36
C ARG A 342 10.49 -9.51 14.52
N PRO A 343 10.23 -10.84 14.61
CA PRO A 343 10.84 -11.70 15.61
C PRO A 343 12.38 -11.58 15.58
N ALA A 344 12.98 -11.62 16.78
CA ALA A 344 14.42 -11.63 16.95
C ALA A 344 15.05 -12.82 16.23
N PHE A 345 16.22 -12.61 15.64
CA PHE A 345 17.00 -13.71 15.07
C PHE A 345 17.59 -14.55 16.21
N MET A 346 17.30 -15.84 16.21
CA MET A 346 17.96 -16.82 17.05
C MET A 346 18.77 -17.77 16.16
N PRO A 347 20.11 -17.83 16.33
CA PRO A 347 20.94 -18.83 15.67
C PRO A 347 20.47 -20.26 15.98
N SER A 348 20.73 -21.20 15.05
CA SER A 348 20.48 -22.62 15.30
C SER A 348 21.24 -23.12 16.55
N GLU A 349 20.70 -24.15 17.19
CA GLU A 349 21.26 -24.71 18.43
C GLU A 349 22.75 -25.05 18.29
N GLY A 350 23.56 -24.60 19.24
CA GLY A 350 25.02 -24.80 19.23
C GLY A 350 25.81 -23.87 18.31
N LYS A 351 25.18 -22.93 17.58
CA LYS A 351 25.88 -21.92 16.76
C LYS A 351 26.25 -20.62 17.49
N MET A 352 26.09 -20.57 18.82
CA MET A 352 26.55 -19.43 19.63
C MET A 352 28.05 -19.56 19.94
N VAL A 353 28.85 -18.68 19.33
CA VAL A 353 30.33 -18.74 19.40
C VAL A 353 30.92 -18.24 20.72
N SER A 354 30.17 -17.46 21.51
CA SER A 354 30.68 -16.79 22.72
C SER A 354 31.30 -17.74 23.74
N VAL A 355 30.67 -18.90 23.98
CA VAL A 355 31.13 -19.88 24.97
C VAL A 355 32.39 -20.61 24.49
N SER A 356 32.40 -21.15 23.27
CA SER A 356 33.55 -21.88 22.72
C SER A 356 34.78 -21.00 22.50
N TRP A 357 34.57 -19.72 22.15
CA TRP A 357 35.66 -18.74 22.01
C TRP A 357 36.30 -18.38 23.34
N GLY A 358 35.50 -18.28 24.42
CA GLY A 358 35.99 -18.10 25.78
C GLY A 358 36.94 -19.24 26.18
N HIS A 359 36.52 -20.49 25.95
CA HIS A 359 37.33 -21.68 26.22
C HIS A 359 38.66 -21.69 25.44
N LEU A 360 38.64 -21.31 24.15
CA LEU A 360 39.86 -21.18 23.34
C LEU A 360 40.82 -20.11 23.90
N CYS A 361 40.30 -19.00 24.43
CA CYS A 361 41.12 -17.94 25.01
C CYS A 361 41.75 -18.33 26.34
N THR A 362 41.07 -19.18 27.13
CA THR A 362 41.56 -19.67 28.43
C THR A 362 42.38 -20.96 28.32
N SER A 363 42.38 -21.62 27.16
CA SER A 363 43.17 -22.82 26.92
C SER A 363 44.66 -22.48 27.09
N PRO A 364 45.35 -23.02 28.11
CA PRO A 364 46.77 -22.77 28.29
C PRO A 364 47.50 -23.28 27.05
N GLY A 365 48.39 -22.47 26.49
CA GLY A 365 49.22 -22.90 25.36
C GLY A 365 50.11 -24.09 25.76
N PRO A 366 50.76 -24.76 24.79
CA PRO A 366 51.67 -25.85 25.09
C PRO A 366 52.75 -25.39 26.09
N GLU A 367 52.69 -25.92 27.32
CA GLU A 367 53.65 -25.60 28.38
C GLU A 367 55.04 -26.07 27.97
N VAL A 368 56.05 -25.25 28.26
CA VAL A 368 57.46 -25.62 28.13
C VAL A 368 57.98 -26.09 29.48
N PRO A 369 57.99 -27.40 29.80
CA PRO A 369 58.66 -27.85 31.01
C PRO A 369 60.16 -27.63 30.84
N CYS A 370 60.74 -26.77 31.69
CA CYS A 370 62.19 -26.67 31.82
C CYS A 370 62.73 -27.99 32.39
N PRO A 371 63.77 -28.59 31.79
CA PRO A 371 64.45 -29.73 32.40
C PRO A 371 65.06 -29.32 33.76
N PRO A 372 65.11 -30.23 34.75
CA PRO A 372 65.64 -29.91 36.08
C PRO A 372 67.10 -29.48 35.97
N GLY A 373 67.39 -28.22 36.35
CA GLY A 373 68.74 -27.66 36.37
C GLY A 373 68.98 -26.38 35.55
N CYS A 374 67.99 -25.83 34.86
CA CYS A 374 68.13 -24.51 34.22
C CYS A 374 67.85 -23.37 35.22
N PRO A 375 68.71 -22.33 35.31
CA PRO A 375 68.42 -21.16 36.12
C PRO A 375 67.19 -20.43 35.56
N LEU A 376 66.17 -20.24 36.39
CA LEU A 376 64.97 -19.47 36.07
C LEU A 376 65.35 -18.02 35.79
N PRO A 377 64.90 -17.39 34.69
CA PRO A 377 64.77 -15.94 34.68
C PRO A 377 63.61 -15.55 35.60
N PRO A 378 63.64 -14.34 36.19
CA PRO A 378 62.69 -13.93 37.21
C PRO A 378 61.25 -14.01 36.70
N THR A 379 60.39 -14.57 37.52
CA THR A 379 58.94 -14.63 37.34
C THR A 379 58.32 -13.24 37.22
N THR A 380 57.23 -13.20 36.45
CA THR A 380 56.15 -12.19 36.42
C THR A 380 56.34 -10.97 35.53
N GLU A 381 55.87 -11.07 34.29
CA GLU A 381 55.03 -10.00 33.74
C GLU A 381 53.67 -10.59 33.36
N LEU A 382 52.67 -10.29 34.18
CA LEU A 382 51.28 -10.20 33.76
C LEU A 382 51.21 -9.08 32.71
N ILE A 383 51.47 -9.41 31.45
CA ILE A 383 51.10 -8.52 30.35
C ILE A 383 49.58 -8.62 30.20
N GLN A 384 48.88 -7.72 30.89
CA GLN A 384 47.53 -7.34 30.55
C GLN A 384 47.51 -6.99 29.05
N THR A 385 46.94 -7.85 28.23
CA THR A 385 46.47 -7.43 26.92
C THR A 385 45.31 -6.48 27.18
N SER A 386 45.63 -5.18 27.16
CA SER A 386 44.67 -4.10 27.12
C SER A 386 43.64 -4.37 26.01
N ALA A 387 42.37 -4.42 26.42
CA ALA A 387 41.28 -4.23 25.49
C ALA A 387 41.46 -2.85 24.82
N PRO A 388 41.26 -2.70 23.50
CA PRO A 388 41.12 -1.38 22.94
C PRO A 388 39.81 -0.80 23.46
N GLN A 389 39.90 0.18 24.36
CA GLN A 389 38.80 1.10 24.65
C GLN A 389 38.47 1.86 23.36
N GLY A 390 37.50 1.32 22.61
CA GLY A 390 36.76 2.06 21.61
C GLY A 390 35.84 3.05 22.32
N ARG A 391 36.06 4.33 22.05
CA ARG A 391 35.35 5.49 22.61
C ARG A 391 33.83 5.29 22.59
N GLY A 392 33.20 5.48 23.76
CA GLY A 392 31.78 5.78 23.84
C GLY A 392 31.51 7.15 23.20
N SER A 393 30.54 7.20 22.29
CA SER A 393 29.81 8.43 21.97
C SER A 393 28.75 8.69 23.05
N PRO A 394 28.49 9.96 23.43
CA PRO A 394 27.52 10.32 24.44
C PRO A 394 26.12 10.38 23.80
N GLY A 395 25.11 9.82 24.48
CA GLY A 395 23.72 10.03 24.07
C GLY A 395 22.76 8.94 24.50
N SER A 396 22.36 8.96 25.77
CA SER A 396 20.99 8.65 26.19
C SER A 396 20.84 8.94 27.68
N LEU A 397 20.49 10.19 27.98
CA LEU A 397 19.84 10.56 29.24
C LEU A 397 18.46 9.90 29.25
N ALA A 398 18.26 8.89 30.10
CA ALA A 398 16.93 8.47 30.53
C ALA A 398 16.76 8.89 31.99
N LEU A 399 15.89 9.87 32.21
CA LEU A 399 15.40 10.28 33.52
C LEU A 399 14.81 9.07 34.27
N ALA A 400 15.43 8.72 35.39
CA ALA A 400 14.75 7.95 36.43
C ALA A 400 13.94 8.92 37.29
N LEU A 401 12.62 8.96 37.08
CA LEU A 401 11.69 9.54 38.06
C LEU A 401 11.48 8.53 39.18
N SER A 402 12.14 8.78 40.31
CA SER A 402 11.85 8.15 41.59
C SER A 402 10.46 8.58 42.08
N VAL A 403 9.53 7.64 42.15
CA VAL A 403 8.29 7.79 42.95
C VAL A 403 8.60 7.26 44.35
N PRO A 404 8.49 8.07 45.42
CA PRO A 404 8.64 7.55 46.78
C PRO A 404 7.31 6.95 47.25
N GLN A 405 7.30 5.66 47.57
CA GLN A 405 6.25 5.07 48.40
C GLN A 405 6.42 5.55 49.85
N ARG A 406 5.41 6.23 50.40
CA ARG A 406 5.18 6.30 51.86
C ARG A 406 4.14 5.26 52.26
N PRO A 407 4.29 4.62 53.43
CA PRO A 407 3.28 3.74 54.00
C PRO A 407 2.34 4.55 54.90
N LEU A 408 1.03 4.32 54.83
CA LEU A 408 0.14 4.59 55.95
C LEU A 408 -0.94 3.52 56.03
N GLY A 409 -1.03 2.96 57.23
CA GLY A 409 -1.89 1.85 57.59
C GLY A 409 -3.36 2.23 57.77
N ALA A 410 -4.06 1.22 58.26
CA ALA A 410 -5.49 1.05 58.32
C ALA A 410 -6.28 2.02 59.23
N LYS A 411 -7.60 1.93 58.99
CA LYS A 411 -8.76 2.16 59.87
C LYS A 411 -9.46 3.52 59.77
N GLY A 412 -10.78 3.43 59.57
CA GLY A 412 -11.76 4.51 59.65
C GLY A 412 -12.91 4.24 58.70
#